data_AF-A0A535BT71-F1
#
_entry.id   AF-A0A535BT71-F1
#
_cell.length_a   1.000
_cell.length_b   1.000
_cell.length_c   1.000
_cell.angle_alpha   90.00
_cell.angle_beta   90.00
_cell.angle_gamma   90.00
#
_symmetry.space_group_name_H-M   'P 1'
#
loop_
_entity.id
_entity.type
_entity.pdbx_description
1 polymer ?
#
loop_
_entity_poly.entity_id
_entity_poly.type
_entity_poly.pdbx_seq_one_letter_code
_entity_poly.pdbx_strand_id
1 'polypeptide(L)'
;MTTEELFCETCGAANPPTAHFCQYCASPLPFTHGTGDLPEQTLLIGRYQLLSRIGQGGMGAVYKASDTRLDDRLVAIKEMSKAGLPAAGLEEEKMIAPTW
;
A
#
# COMPACT_ATOMS: atom_id res chain seq x y z
N MET A 1 -8.84 15.27 20.31
CA MET A 1 -8.27 14.54 19.17
C MET A 1 -6.81 14.28 19.53
N THR A 2 -6.48 13.07 19.96
CA THR A 2 -5.11 12.67 20.29
C THR A 2 -4.38 12.42 18.98
N THR A 3 -3.41 13.27 18.63
CA THR A 3 -2.50 13.01 17.50
C THR A 3 -1.64 11.82 17.88
N GLU A 4 -1.79 10.69 17.18
CA GLU A 4 -0.86 9.57 17.31
C GLU A 4 0.48 9.98 16.70
N GLU A 5 1.48 10.22 17.55
CA GLU A 5 2.84 10.57 17.13
C GLU A 5 3.73 9.32 17.10
N LEU A 6 4.60 9.26 16.10
CA LEU A 6 5.56 8.19 15.95
C LEU A 6 6.97 8.70 16.26
N PHE A 7 7.62 8.08 17.26
CA PHE A 7 8.92 8.49 17.74
C PHE A 7 10.04 7.74 17.03
N CYS A 8 11.07 8.47 16.59
CA CYS A 8 12.23 7.88 15.94
C CYS A 8 13.08 7.09 16.94
N GLU A 9 13.32 5.82 16.67
CA GLU A 9 14.16 4.95 17.50
C GLU A 9 15.66 5.32 17.44
N THR A 10 16.09 6.08 16.44
CA THR A 10 17.48 6.52 16.31
C THR A 10 17.78 7.82 17.06
N CYS A 11 16.90 8.81 16.98
CA CYS A 11 17.16 10.16 17.52
C CYS A 11 16.10 10.71 18.49
N GLY A 12 15.00 9.98 18.70
CA GLY A 12 13.92 10.38 19.61
C GLY A 12 12.97 11.46 19.09
N ALA A 13 13.18 12.00 17.89
CA ALA A 13 12.27 13.02 17.33
C ALA A 13 10.86 12.46 17.15
N ALA A 14 9.85 13.27 17.49
CA ALA A 14 8.45 13.00 17.15
C ALA A 14 8.23 13.24 15.65
N ASN A 15 7.44 12.38 15.01
CA ASN A 15 7.09 12.45 13.60
C ASN A 15 5.60 12.16 13.42
N PRO A 16 4.96 12.68 12.36
CA PRO A 16 3.59 12.29 12.05
C PRO A 16 3.52 10.78 11.76
N PRO A 17 2.38 10.13 12.01
CA PRO A 17 2.22 8.69 11.83
C PRO A 17 2.32 8.26 10.36
N THR A 18 2.26 9.23 9.44
CA THR A 18 2.46 9.05 7.99
C THR A 18 3.91 9.23 7.54
N ALA A 19 4.84 9.59 8.42
CA ALA A 19 6.24 9.78 8.05
C ALA A 19 6.94 8.43 7.81
N HIS A 20 7.61 8.31 6.66
CA HIS A 20 8.43 7.14 6.32
C HIS A 20 9.89 7.27 6.79
N PHE A 21 10.37 8.50 6.91
CA PHE A 21 11.72 8.84 7.38
C PHE A 21 11.61 9.90 8.47
N CYS A 22 12.53 9.86 9.43
CA CYS A 22 12.60 10.85 10.48
C CYS A 22 12.91 12.23 9.89
N GLN A 23 12.11 13.23 10.23
CA GLN A 23 12.29 14.61 9.76
C GLN A 23 13.59 15.27 10.25
N TYR A 24 14.22 14.71 11.29
CA TYR A 24 15.44 15.25 11.90
C TYR A 24 16.71 14.51 11.46
N CYS A 25 16.70 13.17 11.54
CA CYS A 25 17.90 12.36 11.27
C CYS A 25 17.82 11.49 10.02
N ALA A 26 16.70 11.53 9.28
CA ALA A 26 16.44 10.74 8.08
C ALA A 26 16.44 9.20 8.25
N SER A 27 16.58 8.68 9.46
CA SER A 27 16.41 7.24 9.72
C SER A 27 15.01 6.77 9.32
N PRO A 28 14.87 5.54 8.78
CA PRO A 28 13.56 4.97 8.51
C PRO A 28 12.75 4.86 9.81
N LEU A 29 11.46 5.14 9.73
CA LEU A 29 10.54 5.04 10.84
C LEU A 29 9.72 3.74 10.76
N PRO A 30 9.33 3.12 11.89
CA PRO A 30 8.48 1.92 11.92
C PRO A 30 7.07 2.22 11.40
N PHE A 31 6.90 2.21 10.08
CA PHE A 31 5.63 2.50 9.43
C PHE A 31 4.76 1.23 9.38
N THR A 32 3.64 1.24 10.11
CA THR A 32 2.71 0.09 10.22
C THR A 32 1.71 -0.04 9.07
N HIS A 33 1.66 0.93 8.14
CA HIS A 33 0.71 0.94 7.03
C HIS A 33 1.39 0.95 5.66
N GLY A 34 2.49 0.22 5.52
CA GLY A 34 3.24 0.09 4.28
C GLY A 34 2.47 -0.69 3.21
N THR A 35 2.59 -0.29 1.95
CA THR A 35 2.32 -1.21 0.84
C THR A 35 3.40 -2.27 0.80
N GLY A 36 3.11 -3.47 0.29
CA GLY A 36 4.11 -4.53 0.17
C GLY A 36 3.86 -5.75 1.06
N ASP A 37 2.77 -5.75 1.82
CA ASP A 37 2.41 -6.79 2.80
C ASP A 37 1.30 -7.74 2.32
N LEU A 38 0.74 -7.53 1.12
CA LEU A 38 -0.21 -8.48 0.53
C LEU A 38 0.44 -9.88 0.41
N PRO A 39 -0.18 -10.94 0.95
CA PRO A 39 0.35 -12.29 0.86
C PRO A 39 0.44 -12.79 -0.59
N GLU A 40 1.40 -13.66 -0.86
CA GLU A 40 1.39 -14.47 -2.08
C GLU A 40 0.10 -15.31 -2.15
N GLN A 41 -0.32 -15.67 -3.36
CA GLN A 41 -1.57 -16.38 -3.65
C GLN A 41 -2.85 -15.56 -3.36
N THR A 42 -2.73 -14.30 -2.94
CA THR A 42 -3.89 -13.39 -2.85
C THR A 42 -4.53 -13.23 -4.23
N LEU A 43 -5.83 -13.51 -4.32
CA LEU A 43 -6.61 -13.31 -5.54
C LEU A 43 -7.28 -11.93 -5.52
N LEU A 44 -6.67 -10.97 -6.20
CA LEU A 44 -7.21 -9.63 -6.32
C LEU A 44 -8.36 -9.61 -7.31
N ILE A 45 -9.49 -9.05 -6.87
CA ILE A 45 -10.74 -8.86 -7.65
C ILE A 45 -11.21 -10.12 -8.42
N GLY A 46 -10.88 -11.31 -7.92
CA GLY A 46 -11.23 -12.57 -8.57
C GLY A 46 -10.50 -12.86 -9.89
N ARG A 47 -9.39 -12.17 -10.19
CA ARG A 47 -8.68 -12.28 -11.48
C ARG A 47 -7.17 -12.37 -11.36
N TYR A 48 -6.56 -11.57 -10.51
CA TYR A 48 -5.11 -11.47 -10.47
C TYR A 48 -4.56 -12.19 -9.25
N GLN A 49 -3.92 -13.32 -9.48
CA GLN A 49 -3.30 -14.10 -8.42
C GLN A 49 -1.87 -13.60 -8.18
N LEU A 50 -1.60 -13.02 -7.01
CA LEU A 50 -0.27 -12.56 -6.66
C LEU A 50 0.70 -13.74 -6.55
N LEU A 51 1.87 -13.60 -7.19
CA LEU A 51 2.92 -14.62 -7.19
C LEU A 51 4.06 -14.23 -6.26
N SER A 52 4.54 -12.99 -6.35
CA SER A 52 5.59 -12.47 -5.47
C SER A 52 5.68 -10.95 -5.54
N ARG A 53 6.23 -10.30 -4.51
CA ARG A 53 6.62 -8.89 -4.57
C ARG A 53 7.91 -8.75 -5.38
N ILE A 54 7.90 -7.86 -6.37
CA ILE A 54 9.05 -7.60 -7.26
C ILE A 54 9.68 -6.22 -7.07
N GLY A 55 9.04 -5.33 -6.31
CA GLY A 55 9.63 -4.03 -5.95
C GLY A 55 8.83 -3.31 -4.87
N GLN A 56 9.49 -2.40 -4.15
CA GLN A 56 8.87 -1.53 -3.14
C GLN A 56 9.64 -0.22 -3.05
N GLY A 57 8.91 0.89 -2.90
CA GLY A 57 9.48 2.23 -2.70
C GLY A 57 8.43 3.19 -2.13
N GLY A 58 8.76 4.48 -2.05
CA GLY A 58 7.87 5.47 -1.39
C GLY A 58 6.47 5.61 -2.00
N MET A 59 6.30 5.26 -3.28
CA MET A 59 5.01 5.33 -3.98
C MET A 59 4.14 4.09 -3.83
N GLY A 60 4.67 2.98 -3.29
CA GLY A 60 3.94 1.72 -3.29
C GLY A 60 4.80 0.47 -3.41
N ALA A 61 4.12 -0.66 -3.55
CA ALA A 61 4.72 -1.95 -3.86
C ALA A 61 4.29 -2.44 -5.23
N VAL A 62 5.15 -3.20 -5.89
CA VAL A 62 4.88 -3.83 -7.18
C VAL A 62 4.98 -5.33 -7.02
N TYR A 63 3.96 -6.04 -7.49
CA TYR A 63 3.84 -7.48 -7.44
C TYR A 63 3.84 -8.07 -8.83
N LYS A 64 4.47 -9.23 -8.98
CA LYS A 64 4.23 -10.14 -10.09
C LYS A 64 2.93 -10.88 -9.81
N ALA A 65 2.04 -10.96 -10.79
CA ALA A 65 0.77 -11.68 -10.69
C ALA A 65 0.49 -12.49 -11.95
N SER A 66 -0.33 -13.53 -11.83
CA SER A 66 -0.96 -14.23 -12.95
C SER A 66 -2.33 -13.61 -13.24
N ASP A 67 -2.63 -13.29 -14.50
CA ASP A 67 -3.97 -12.93 -14.94
C ASP A 67 -4.75 -14.17 -15.37
N THR A 68 -5.65 -14.65 -14.51
CA THR A 68 -6.37 -15.92 -14.71
C THR A 68 -7.36 -15.89 -15.88
N ARG A 69 -7.67 -14.70 -16.42
CA ARG A 69 -8.55 -14.54 -17.58
C ARG A 69 -7.80 -14.47 -18.90
N LEU A 70 -6.48 -14.35 -18.86
CA LEU A 70 -5.64 -14.19 -20.03
C LEU A 70 -4.55 -15.26 -20.05
N ASP A 71 -4.97 -16.52 -19.96
CA ASP A 71 -4.10 -17.70 -20.05
C ASP A 71 -2.89 -17.63 -19.10
N ASP A 72 -3.16 -17.26 -17.84
CA ASP A 72 -2.16 -17.08 -16.79
C ASP A 72 -0.99 -16.16 -17.16
N ARG A 73 -1.26 -15.17 -18.02
CA ARG A 73 -0.26 -14.19 -18.44
C ARG A 73 0.30 -13.45 -17.23
N LEU A 74 1.62 -13.37 -17.18
CA LEU A 74 2.33 -12.61 -16.17
C LEU A 74 2.11 -11.10 -16.35
N VAL A 75 1.68 -10.45 -15.27
CA VAL A 75 1.45 -9.00 -15.19
C VAL A 75 2.12 -8.41 -13.94
N ALA A 76 2.32 -7.09 -13.96
CA ALA A 76 2.75 -6.33 -12.79
C ALA A 76 1.55 -5.58 -12.21
N ILE A 77 1.33 -5.71 -10.90
CA ILE A 77 0.31 -4.96 -10.15
C ILE A 77 0.99 -4.03 -9.17
N LYS A 78 0.63 -2.75 -9.21
CA LYS A 78 1.14 -1.74 -8.29
C LYS A 78 0.10 -1.42 -7.23
N GLU A 79 0.43 -1.75 -5.98
CA GLU A 79 -0.27 -1.29 -4.80
C GLU A 79 0.15 0.16 -4.52
N MET A 80 -0.81 1.07 -4.41
CA MET A 80 -0.56 2.50 -4.20
C MET A 80 -0.55 2.83 -2.71
N SER A 81 0.45 3.59 -2.25
CA SER A 81 0.44 4.09 -0.87
C SER A 81 -0.66 5.16 -0.70
N LYS A 82 -1.34 5.19 0.46
CA LYS A 82 -2.33 6.24 0.76
C LYS A 82 -1.73 7.64 0.67
N ALA A 83 -0.46 7.79 1.03
CA ALA A 83 0.29 9.05 0.90
C ALA A 83 0.50 9.48 -0.56
N GLY A 84 0.49 8.54 -1.51
CA GLY A 84 0.63 8.80 -2.94
C GLY A 84 -0.70 9.02 -3.68
N LEU A 85 -1.84 8.90 -3.00
CA LEU A 85 -3.16 9.15 -3.60
C LEU A 85 -3.54 10.62 -3.43
N PRO A 86 -3.95 11.32 -4.50
CA PRO A 86 -4.53 12.65 -4.35
C PRO A 86 -5.82 12.55 -3.53
N ALA A 87 -6.04 13.51 -2.62
CA ALA A 87 -7.18 13.51 -1.69
C ALA A 87 -8.58 13.46 -2.35
N ALA A 88 -8.65 13.67 -3.67
CA ALA A 88 -9.88 13.79 -4.45
C ALA A 88 -10.38 12.46 -5.07
N GLY A 89 -9.87 11.29 -4.65
CA GLY A 89 -10.20 10.02 -5.30
C GLY A 89 -10.66 8.88 -4.39
N LEU A 90 -11.00 9.16 -3.13
CA LEU A 90 -11.50 8.16 -2.16
C LEU A 90 -13.02 8.29 -1.99
N GLU A 91 -13.76 8.35 -3.09
CA GLU A 91 -15.21 8.11 -3.05
C GLU A 91 -15.40 6.60 -3.06
N GLU A 92 -15.71 6.06 -1.87
CA GLU A 92 -16.00 4.66 -1.65
C GLU A 92 -17.01 4.14 -2.68
N GLU A 93 -16.62 3.04 -3.33
CA GLU A 93 -17.44 2.17 -4.18
C GLU A 93 -18.64 1.62 -3.37
N LYS A 94 -19.67 2.46 -3.19
CA LYS A 94 -20.94 2.08 -2.58
C LYS A 94 -22.09 2.33 -3.55
N MET A 95 -22.05 1.67 -4.71
CA MET A 95 -23.24 1.53 -5.55
C MET A 95 -23.18 0.28 -6.44
N ILE A 96 -23.07 -0.90 -5.82
CA ILE A 96 -23.59 -2.14 -6.43
C ILE A 96 -24.66 -2.66 -5.49
N ALA A 97 -25.86 -2.10 -5.62
CA ALA A 97 -27.08 -2.72 -5.15
C ALA A 97 -28.03 -2.78 -6.34
N PRO A 98 -28.33 -3.97 -6.90
CA PRO A 98 -29.35 -4.08 -7.93
C PRO A 98 -30.70 -3.79 -7.29
N THR A 99 -31.34 -2.70 -7.71
CA THR A 99 -32.77 -2.49 -7.46
C THR A 99 -33.49 -2.88 -8.74
N TRP A 100 -34.44 -3.81 -8.60
CA TRP A 100 -35.28 -4.36 -9.66
C TRP A 100 -36.00 -3.28 -10.48
#